data_AF-A0A9X8R0H4-F1
#
_entry.id   AF-A0A9X8R0H4-F1
#
_cell.length_a   1.000
_cell.length_b   1.000
_cell.length_c   1.000
_cell.angle_alpha   90.00
_cell.angle_beta   90.00
_cell.angle_gamma   90.00
#
_symmetry.space_group_name_H-M   'P 1'
#
loop_
_entity.id
_entity.type
_entity.pdbx_description
1 polymer ?
#
loop_
_entity_poly.entity_id
_entity_poly.type
_entity_poly.pdbx_seq_one_letter_code
_entity_poly.pdbx_strand_id
1 'polypeptide(L)'
;LGTNGVGGAKDLQSAVDAIGSDKRIVLVTVHAPKQGWQDKVNQAVKDVAAKNSSHVAVADWDKAISDRTDLLANDGIHPGPGGGKIYADTVAEALAKLKGSRR
;
A
#
# COMPACT_ATOMS: atom_id res chain seq x y z
N LEU A 1 2.16 -2.78 -6.05
CA LEU A 1 2.15 -2.02 -7.33
C LEU A 1 2.58 -0.59 -7.05
N GLY A 2 3.07 0.17 -8.04
CA GLY A 2 3.29 1.62 -7.93
C GLY A 2 4.73 2.09 -7.75
N THR A 3 5.63 1.31 -7.15
CA THR A 3 7.04 1.72 -6.99
C THR A 3 7.76 1.87 -8.34
N ASN A 4 7.39 1.04 -9.33
CA ASN A 4 8.04 0.96 -10.65
C ASN A 4 7.28 1.70 -11.77
N GLY A 5 6.41 2.66 -11.43
CA GLY A 5 5.74 3.49 -12.43
C GLY A 5 4.38 4.04 -11.98
N VAL A 6 3.84 4.92 -12.82
CA VAL A 6 2.54 5.58 -12.62
C VAL A 6 1.39 4.63 -12.87
N GLY A 7 1.03 3.83 -11.88
CA GLY A 7 -0.32 3.28 -11.79
C GLY A 7 -1.29 4.42 -11.42
N GLY A 8 -2.32 4.66 -12.24
CA GLY A 8 -3.33 5.67 -11.93
C GLY A 8 -4.44 5.13 -11.03
N ALA A 9 -5.23 6.03 -10.42
CA ALA A 9 -6.42 5.64 -9.67
C ALA A 9 -7.40 4.80 -10.52
N LYS A 10 -7.45 5.01 -11.84
CA LYS A 10 -8.25 4.22 -12.77
C LYS A 10 -7.77 2.77 -12.84
N ASP A 11 -6.48 2.54 -13.07
CA ASP A 11 -5.93 1.19 -13.18
C ASP A 11 -6.06 0.42 -11.86
N LEU A 12 -5.84 1.13 -10.74
CA LEU A 12 -5.99 0.56 -9.41
C LEU A 12 -7.44 0.20 -9.10
N GLN A 13 -8.40 1.06 -9.47
CA GLN A 13 -9.82 0.75 -9.35
C GLN A 13 -10.21 -0.42 -10.25
N SER A 14 -9.76 -0.47 -11.50
CA SER A 14 -10.02 -1.60 -12.40
C SER A 14 -9.47 -2.92 -11.85
N ALA A 15 -8.32 -2.90 -11.18
CA ALA A 15 -7.79 -4.08 -10.50
C ALA A 15 -8.66 -4.50 -9.31
N VAL A 16 -9.11 -3.55 -8.48
CA VAL A 16 -10.02 -3.82 -7.35
C VAL A 16 -11.35 -4.40 -7.84
N ASP A 17 -11.93 -3.82 -8.88
CA ASP A 17 -13.19 -4.27 -9.47
C ASP A 17 -13.07 -5.69 -10.05
N ALA A 18 -11.95 -5.98 -10.74
CA ALA A 18 -11.70 -7.28 -11.33
C ALA A 18 -11.49 -8.39 -10.28
N ILE A 19 -10.93 -8.05 -9.11
CA ILE A 19 -10.77 -9.00 -7.99
C ILE A 19 -12.13 -9.33 -7.36
N GLY A 20 -13.05 -8.35 -7.31
CA GLY A 20 -14.39 -8.51 -6.75
C GLY A 20 -14.46 -8.26 -5.25
N SER A 21 -15.65 -7.84 -4.81
CA SER A 21 -15.93 -7.40 -3.43
C SER A 21 -16.08 -8.55 -2.42
N ASP A 22 -16.08 -9.80 -2.87
CA ASP A 22 -16.05 -10.99 -2.03
C ASP A 22 -14.66 -11.30 -1.46
N LYS A 23 -13.63 -10.61 -1.96
CA LYS A 23 -12.25 -10.72 -1.47
C LYS A 23 -11.88 -9.52 -0.61
N ARG A 24 -10.97 -9.77 0.34
CA ARG A 24 -10.31 -8.72 1.12
C ARG A 24 -9.05 -8.28 0.39
N ILE A 25 -8.88 -6.99 0.20
CA ILE A 25 -7.77 -6.41 -0.57
C ILE A 25 -7.00 -5.43 0.32
N VAL A 26 -5.68 -5.56 0.35
CA VAL A 26 -4.80 -4.57 0.99
C VAL A 26 -4.06 -3.82 -0.09
N LEU A 27 -4.27 -2.50 -0.14
CA LEU A 27 -3.49 -1.60 -0.99
C LEU A 27 -2.37 -1.00 -0.16
N VAL A 28 -1.15 -0.96 -0.70
CA VAL A 28 0.05 -0.53 0.01
C VAL A 28 0.54 0.78 -0.60
N THR A 29 0.79 1.80 0.22
CA THR A 29 1.44 3.03 -0.24
C THR A 29 2.91 2.76 -0.63
N VAL A 30 3.49 3.59 -1.48
CA VAL A 30 4.87 3.46 -1.96
C VAL A 30 5.78 4.45 -1.23
N HIS A 31 6.98 3.99 -0.87
CA HIS A 31 8.07 4.84 -0.40
C HIS A 31 9.13 4.91 -1.50
N ALA A 32 9.22 6.07 -2.12
CA ALA A 32 9.97 6.34 -3.33
C ALA A 32 10.28 7.85 -3.44
N PRO A 33 10.86 8.50 -2.41
CA PRO A 33 10.81 9.95 -2.26
C PRO A 33 11.58 10.73 -3.32
N LYS A 34 12.55 10.08 -4.00
CA LYS A 34 13.29 10.68 -5.13
C LYS A 34 12.51 10.58 -6.45
N GLN A 35 11.35 9.93 -6.45
CA GLN A 35 10.54 9.68 -7.63
C GLN A 35 9.37 10.67 -7.62
N GLY A 36 9.25 11.49 -8.66
CA GLY A 36 8.22 12.54 -8.75
C GLY A 36 6.78 12.06 -8.84
N TRP A 37 6.52 10.75 -8.69
CA TRP A 37 5.19 10.15 -8.75
C TRP A 37 4.70 9.54 -7.43
N GLN A 38 5.51 9.53 -6.36
CA GLN A 38 5.12 8.95 -5.06
C GLN A 38 3.77 9.49 -4.59
N ASP A 39 3.64 10.82 -4.49
CA ASP A 39 2.44 11.45 -3.92
C ASP A 39 1.19 11.12 -4.74
N LYS A 40 1.31 11.15 -6.06
CA LYS A 40 0.21 10.80 -6.97
C LYS A 40 -0.24 9.35 -6.79
N VAL A 41 0.70 8.42 -6.67
CA VAL A 41 0.40 7.00 -6.46
C VAL A 41 -0.21 6.76 -5.07
N ASN A 42 0.35 7.39 -4.03
CA ASN A 42 -0.14 7.26 -2.66
C ASN A 42 -1.54 7.86 -2.51
N GLN A 43 -1.83 8.97 -3.20
CA GLN A 43 -3.18 9.54 -3.24
C GLN A 43 -4.15 8.58 -3.95
N ALA A 44 -3.76 8.02 -5.10
CA ALA A 44 -4.59 7.04 -5.81
C ALA A 44 -4.91 5.80 -4.94
N VAL A 45 -3.94 5.29 -4.19
CA VAL A 45 -4.14 4.20 -3.22
C VAL A 45 -5.18 4.58 -2.17
N LYS A 46 -5.05 5.76 -1.57
CA LYS A 46 -5.96 6.24 -0.52
C LYS A 46 -7.38 6.45 -1.08
N ASP A 47 -7.51 7.06 -2.26
CA ASP A 47 -8.80 7.34 -2.89
C ASP A 47 -9.55 6.05 -3.26
N VAL A 48 -8.86 5.07 -3.86
CA VAL A 48 -9.47 3.79 -4.22
C VAL A 48 -9.85 3.00 -2.98
N ALA A 49 -9.01 2.96 -1.95
CA ALA A 49 -9.36 2.29 -0.70
C ALA A 49 -10.58 2.93 -0.02
N ALA A 50 -10.66 4.26 0.00
CA ALA A 50 -11.80 4.97 0.60
C ALA A 50 -13.12 4.62 -0.10
N LYS A 51 -13.12 4.55 -1.44
CA LYS A 51 -14.30 4.16 -2.26
C LYS A 51 -14.75 2.72 -2.00
N ASN A 52 -13.85 1.84 -1.58
CA ASN A 52 -14.08 0.40 -1.46
C ASN A 52 -13.87 -0.11 -0.02
N SER A 53 -14.08 0.77 0.97
CA SER A 53 -13.73 0.56 2.39
C SER A 53 -14.42 -0.63 3.08
N SER A 54 -15.44 -1.22 2.47
CA SER A 54 -16.09 -2.45 2.97
C SER A 54 -15.22 -3.70 2.87
N HIS A 55 -14.25 -3.71 1.93
CA HIS A 55 -13.40 -4.87 1.66
C HIS A 55 -11.95 -4.51 1.28
N VAL A 56 -11.63 -3.22 1.18
CA VAL A 56 -10.30 -2.70 0.89
C VAL A 56 -9.74 -1.91 2.07
N ALA A 57 -8.50 -2.18 2.48
CA ALA A 57 -7.77 -1.41 3.49
C ALA A 57 -6.41 -0.92 2.97
N VAL A 58 -5.89 0.14 3.59
CA VAL A 58 -4.57 0.68 3.28
C VAL A 58 -3.54 0.20 4.30
N ALA A 59 -2.44 -0.34 3.81
CA ALA A 59 -1.19 -0.51 4.54
C ALA A 59 -0.28 0.68 4.21
N ASP A 60 -0.12 1.61 5.16
CA ASP A 60 0.62 2.85 4.93
C ASP A 60 2.14 2.65 5.10
N TRP A 61 2.74 1.93 4.16
CA TRP A 61 4.16 1.64 4.12
C TRP A 61 5.02 2.90 4.06
N ASP A 62 4.63 3.89 3.26
CA ASP A 62 5.33 5.17 3.15
C ASP A 62 5.52 5.82 4.52
N LYS A 63 4.43 5.91 5.30
CA LYS A 63 4.49 6.38 6.68
C LYS A 63 5.33 5.47 7.58
N ALA A 64 5.14 4.15 7.48
CA ALA A 64 5.79 3.19 8.39
C ALA A 64 7.33 3.20 8.26
N ILE A 65 7.87 3.43 7.06
CA ILE A 65 9.32 3.44 6.83
C ILE A 65 9.96 4.82 6.90
N SER A 66 9.17 5.90 6.84
CA SER A 66 9.68 7.30 6.79
C SER A 66 10.61 7.64 7.96
N ASP A 67 10.35 7.12 9.16
CA ASP A 67 11.20 7.34 10.34
C ASP A 67 12.34 6.31 10.48
N ARG A 68 12.39 5.32 9.58
CA ARG A 68 13.31 4.17 9.62
C ARG A 68 14.00 3.93 8.28
N THR A 69 14.33 5.00 7.57
CA THR A 69 15.02 4.93 6.27
C THR A 69 16.43 4.33 6.38
N ASP A 70 16.99 4.23 7.59
CA ASP A 70 18.19 3.44 7.92
C ASP A 70 18.07 1.95 7.55
N LEU A 71 16.84 1.44 7.45
CA LEU A 71 16.55 0.05 7.09
C LEU A 71 16.39 -0.16 5.58
N LEU A 72 16.55 0.89 4.77
CA LEU A 72 16.52 0.82 3.31
C LEU A 72 17.93 0.67 2.74
N ALA A 73 18.03 0.10 1.55
CA ALA A 73 19.23 0.15 0.74
C ALA A 73 19.55 1.61 0.35
N ASN A 74 20.76 1.84 -0.16
CA ASN A 74 21.25 3.18 -0.52
C ASN A 74 20.39 3.90 -1.58
N ASP A 75 19.56 3.17 -2.33
CA ASP A 75 18.61 3.78 -3.26
C ASP A 75 17.45 4.51 -2.55
N GLY A 76 17.17 4.17 -1.28
CA GLY A 76 16.06 4.70 -0.50
C GLY A 76 14.71 4.06 -0.84
N ILE A 77 14.71 2.85 -1.40
CA ILE A 77 13.51 2.15 -1.86
C ILE A 77 13.46 0.73 -1.31
N HIS A 78 14.54 -0.05 -1.45
CA HIS A 78 14.51 -1.48 -1.15
C HIS A 78 14.72 -1.73 0.35
N PRO A 79 13.77 -2.34 1.06
CA PRO A 79 13.97 -2.67 2.47
C PRO A 79 14.95 -3.84 2.65
N GLY A 80 15.89 -3.69 3.58
CA GLY A 80 16.65 -4.81 4.13
C GLY A 80 15.79 -5.67 5.09
N PRO A 81 16.36 -6.67 5.78
CA PRO A 81 15.61 -7.58 6.65
C PRO A 81 14.75 -6.87 7.72
N GLY A 82 15.29 -5.82 8.35
CA GLY A 82 14.56 -5.03 9.34
C GLY A 82 13.37 -4.27 8.74
N GLY A 83 13.57 -3.63 7.58
CA GLY A 83 12.51 -2.94 6.86
C GLY A 83 11.44 -3.90 6.34
N GLY A 84 11.85 -5.11 5.92
CA GLY A 84 10.96 -6.17 5.49
C GLY A 84 10.02 -6.64 6.60
N LYS A 85 10.50 -6.66 7.85
CA LYS A 85 9.63 -6.93 9.02
C LYS A 85 8.58 -5.83 9.19
N ILE A 86 8.97 -4.56 9.15
CA ILE A 86 8.03 -3.42 9.27
C ILE A 86 6.99 -3.48 8.13
N TYR A 87 7.42 -3.80 6.92
CA TYR A 87 6.52 -3.97 5.77
C TYR A 87 5.48 -5.07 6.04
N ALA A 88 5.92 -6.25 6.47
CA ALA A 88 5.05 -7.37 6.78
C ALA A 88 4.04 -7.05 7.90
N ASP A 89 4.51 -6.42 8.98
CA ASP A 89 3.67 -5.99 10.10
C ASP A 89 2.60 -4.97 9.63
N THR A 90 3.00 -3.99 8.82
CA THR A 90 2.09 -2.96 8.25
C THR A 90 0.99 -3.58 7.38
N VAL A 91 1.32 -4.59 6.57
CA VAL A 91 0.34 -5.33 5.76
C VAL A 91 -0.58 -6.19 6.64
N ALA A 92 -0.03 -6.88 7.65
CA ALA A 92 -0.80 -7.71 8.56
C ALA A 92 -1.82 -6.89 9.37
N GLU A 93 -1.44 -5.71 9.86
CA GLU A 93 -2.33 -4.77 10.54
C GLU A 93 -3.46 -4.29 9.64
N ALA A 94 -3.17 -3.92 8.38
CA ALA A 94 -4.20 -3.53 7.42
C ALA A 94 -5.18 -4.68 7.14
N LEU A 95 -4.68 -5.90 6.98
CA LEU A 95 -5.52 -7.09 6.79
C LEU A 95 -6.39 -7.40 8.01
N ALA A 96 -5.90 -7.14 9.22
CA ALA A 96 -6.65 -7.33 10.46
C ALA A 96 -7.86 -6.38 10.55
N LYS A 97 -7.73 -5.14 10.06
CA LYS A 97 -8.85 -4.17 9.98
C LYS A 97 -9.99 -4.64 9.08
N LEU A 98 -9.70 -5.49 8.09
CA LEU A 98 -10.70 -6.09 7.20
C LEU A 98 -11.41 -7.31 7.80
N LYS A 99 -11.01 -7.77 9.00
CA LYS A 99 -11.69 -8.87 9.70
C LYS A 99 -12.93 -8.33 10.43
N GLY A 100 -13.99 -8.08 9.66
CA GLY A 100 -15.30 -7.65 10.15
C GLY A 100 -16.50 -8.46 9.63
N SER A 101 -16.28 -9.50 8.81
CA SER A 101 -17.36 -10.35 8.28
C SER A 101 -16.94 -11.82 8.27
N ARG A 102 -16.78 -12.42 9.45
CA ARG A 102 -17.03 -13.86 9.57
C ARG A 102 -18.54 -14.01 9.72
N ARG A 103 -19.21 -14.46 8.66
CA ARG A 103 -20.48 -15.17 8.83
C ARG A 103 -20.22 -16.46 9.59
#